data_AF-A0A2E5K1J0-F1
#
_entry.id   AF-A0A2E5K1J0-F1
#
_cell.length_a   1.000
_cell.length_b   1.000
_cell.length_c   1.000
_cell.angle_alpha   90.00
_cell.angle_beta   90.00
_cell.angle_gamma   90.00
#
_symmetry.space_group_name_H-M   'P 1'
#
loop_
_entity.id
_entity.type
_entity.pdbx_description
1 polymer ?
#
loop_
_entity_poly.entity_id
_entity_poly.type
_entity_poly.pdbx_seq_one_letter_code
_entity_poly.pdbx_strand_id
1 'polypeptide(L)'
;MFRKLRTLLSCLLAVLTMKIWADTGELNLLIIMTDEYNFRTLGCYRDLLNEEQAYLWGMGVAVETPHIDSLAKEGAMCSSFYGTTPL
;
A
#
# COMPACT_ATOMS: atom_id res chain seq x y z
N MET A 1 9.15 -37.41 31.85
CA MET A 1 8.90 -35.96 31.72
C MET A 1 9.99 -35.24 30.91
N PHE A 2 11.27 -35.40 31.26
CA PHE A 2 12.41 -34.72 30.61
C PHE A 2 12.61 -35.00 29.11
N ARG A 3 12.30 -36.22 28.63
CA ARG A 3 12.42 -36.57 27.19
C ARG A 3 11.47 -35.74 26.32
N LYS A 4 10.20 -35.59 26.72
CA LYS A 4 9.19 -34.78 26.00
C LYS A 4 9.55 -33.29 25.99
N LEU A 5 10.07 -32.77 27.10
CA LEU A 5 10.52 -31.38 27.21
C LEU A 5 11.72 -31.09 26.29
N ARG A 6 12.67 -32.03 26.18
CA ARG A 6 13.82 -31.89 25.28
C ARG A 6 13.40 -31.89 23.81
N THR A 7 12.44 -32.75 23.44
CA THR A 7 11.90 -32.79 22.07
C THR A 7 11.14 -31.51 21.71
N LEU A 8 10.33 -30.99 22.64
CA LEU A 8 9.64 -29.70 22.46
C LEU A 8 10.62 -28.54 22.30
N LEU A 9 11.67 -28.49 23.14
CA LEU A 9 12.68 -27.44 23.06
C LEU A 9 13.49 -27.52 21.77
N SER A 10 13.81 -28.73 21.27
CA SER A 10 14.47 -28.91 19.98
C SER A 10 13.58 -28.52 18.80
N CYS A 11 12.28 -28.81 18.85
CA CYS A 11 11.33 -28.38 17.80
C CYS A 11 11.18 -26.86 17.78
N LEU A 12 11.09 -26.22 18.95
CA LEU A 12 11.02 -24.76 19.07
C LEU A 12 12.28 -24.10 18.48
N LEU A 13 13.46 -24.61 18.81
CA LEU A 13 14.72 -24.11 18.28
C LEU A 13 14.82 -24.30 16.76
N ALA A 14 14.33 -25.43 16.22
CA ALA A 14 14.31 -25.68 14.78
C ALA A 14 13.41 -24.69 14.02
N VAL A 15 12.22 -24.38 14.55
CA VAL A 15 11.29 -23.39 13.95
C VAL A 15 11.89 -21.98 13.99
N LEU A 16 12.58 -21.61 15.07
CA LEU A 16 13.29 -20.32 15.18
C LEU A 16 14.44 -20.17 14.18
N THR A 17 15.00 -21.27 13.68
CA THR A 17 16.10 -21.26 12.69
C THR A 17 15.64 -21.40 11.24
N MET A 18 14.34 -21.60 10.98
CA MET A 18 13.83 -21.67 9.62
C MET A 18 13.94 -20.30 8.95
N LYS A 19 14.82 -20.20 7.94
CA LYS A 19 14.83 -19.06 7.02
C LYS A 19 13.71 -19.23 6.01
N ILE A 20 12.84 -18.24 5.90
CA ILE A 20 11.92 -18.10 4.78
C ILE A 20 12.76 -17.68 3.58
N TRP A 21 12.92 -18.58 2.62
CA TRP A 21 13.50 -18.22 1.31
C TRP A 21 12.40 -17.53 0.52
N ALA A 22 12.54 -16.21 0.33
CA ALA A 22 11.74 -15.51 -0.65
C ALA A 22 12.32 -15.82 -2.03
N ASP A 23 11.49 -16.28 -2.96
CA ASP A 23 11.87 -16.42 -4.35
C ASP A 23 12.12 -15.02 -4.92
N THR A 24 13.39 -14.72 -5.23
CA THR A 24 13.83 -13.42 -5.76
C THR A 24 13.80 -13.42 -7.29
N GLY A 25 12.79 -14.06 -7.89
CA GLY A 25 12.59 -14.03 -9.33
C GLY A 25 12.55 -12.60 -9.87
N GLU A 26 12.81 -12.44 -11.16
CA GLU A 26 12.69 -11.14 -11.81
C GLU A 26 11.25 -10.64 -11.72
N LEU A 27 11.05 -9.50 -11.05
CA LEU A 27 9.75 -8.85 -10.94
C LEU A 27 9.52 -7.97 -12.15
N ASN A 28 8.27 -7.95 -12.63
CA ASN A 28 7.84 -6.99 -13.64
C ASN A 28 7.52 -5.65 -12.98
N LEU A 29 8.00 -4.56 -13.59
CA LEU A 29 7.65 -3.19 -13.20
C LEU A 29 6.65 -2.61 -14.19
N LEU A 30 5.47 -2.20 -13.70
CA LEU A 30 4.47 -1.46 -14.45
C LEU A 30 4.37 -0.04 -13.91
N ILE A 31 4.59 0.95 -14.78
CA ILE A 31 4.40 2.37 -14.46
C ILE A 31 3.16 2.86 -15.20
N ILE A 32 2.18 3.33 -14.44
CA ILE A 32 0.97 3.98 -14.98
C ILE A 32 1.09 5.46 -14.64
N MET A 33 1.08 6.30 -15.67
CA MET A 33 1.16 7.76 -15.53
C MET A 33 0.01 8.39 -16.30
N THR A 34 -0.81 9.14 -15.60
CA THR A 34 -1.95 9.89 -16.14
C THR A 34 -1.58 11.35 -16.30
N ASP A 35 -2.14 12.01 -17.31
CA ASP A 35 -1.97 13.44 -17.52
C ASP A 35 -2.97 14.25 -16.68
N GLU A 36 -2.57 15.45 -16.24
CA GLU A 36 -3.36 16.45 -15.52
C GLU A 36 -4.19 15.94 -14.32
N TYR A 37 -3.83 14.79 -13.74
CA TYR A 37 -4.70 14.15 -12.76
C TYR A 37 -4.50 14.74 -11.37
N ASN A 38 -5.52 15.46 -10.88
CA ASN A 38 -5.48 16.07 -9.58
C ASN A 38 -5.69 15.02 -8.48
N PHE A 39 -4.83 14.98 -7.47
CA PHE A 39 -4.95 14.00 -6.38
C PHE A 39 -6.32 14.01 -5.67
N ARG A 40 -7.04 15.14 -5.65
CA ARG A 40 -8.39 15.25 -5.05
C ARG A 40 -9.47 14.50 -5.84
N THR A 41 -9.19 14.08 -7.08
CA THR A 41 -10.12 13.24 -7.85
C THR A 41 -10.09 11.78 -7.41
N LEU A 42 -9.05 11.38 -6.66
CA LEU A 42 -8.89 10.03 -6.13
C LEU A 42 -9.49 9.94 -4.72
N GLY A 43 -10.35 8.95 -4.48
CA GLY A 43 -10.99 8.71 -3.19
C GLY A 43 -9.99 8.55 -2.06
N CYS A 44 -8.96 7.73 -2.27
CA CYS A 44 -7.92 7.45 -1.30
C CYS A 44 -7.13 8.69 -0.82
N TYR A 45 -7.01 9.73 -1.67
CA TYR A 45 -6.39 10.99 -1.27
C TYR A 45 -7.40 11.95 -0.61
N ARG A 46 -8.69 11.91 -1.00
CA ARG A 46 -9.73 12.68 -0.32
C ARG A 46 -9.87 12.28 1.15
N ASP A 47 -9.70 10.99 1.46
CA ASP A 47 -9.74 10.46 2.84
C ASP A 47 -8.67 11.06 3.77
N LEU A 48 -7.60 11.65 3.21
CA LEU A 48 -6.53 12.30 3.96
C LEU A 48 -6.77 13.79 4.21
N LEU A 49 -7.82 14.35 3.61
CA LEU A 49 -8.11 15.77 3.61
C LEU A 49 -9.32 16.07 4.49
N ASN A 50 -9.43 17.32 4.96
CA ASN A 50 -10.69 17.77 5.50
C ASN A 50 -11.74 17.92 4.38
N GLU A 51 -13.02 17.96 4.73
CA GLU A 51 -14.12 17.97 3.77
C GLU A 51 -14.03 19.12 2.75
N GLU A 52 -13.68 20.33 3.21
CA GLU A 52 -13.52 21.51 2.35
C GLU A 52 -12.41 21.31 1.31
N GLN A 53 -11.30 20.68 1.69
CA GLN A 53 -10.17 20.38 0.82
C GLN A 53 -10.41 19.16 -0.08
N ALA A 54 -11.17 18.18 0.40
CA ALA A 54 -11.50 16.96 -0.31
C ALA A 54 -12.49 17.22 -1.45
N TYR A 55 -13.45 18.13 -1.23
CA TYR A 55 -14.58 18.37 -2.12
C TYR A 55 -14.64 19.82 -2.61
N LEU A 56 -13.49 20.34 -3.06
CA LEU A 56 -13.35 21.73 -3.54
C LEU A 56 -14.35 22.11 -4.65
N TRP A 57 -14.76 21.13 -5.46
CA TRP A 57 -15.73 21.32 -6.54
C TRP A 57 -17.16 20.86 -6.18
N GLY A 58 -17.37 20.47 -4.93
CA GLY A 58 -18.64 19.97 -4.39
C GLY A 58 -18.71 18.44 -4.28
N MET A 59 -19.47 17.95 -3.29
CA MET A 59 -19.69 16.52 -3.05
C MET A 59 -20.27 15.79 -4.27
N GLY A 60 -21.17 16.45 -5.01
CA GLY A 60 -21.91 15.83 -6.11
C GLY A 60 -21.11 15.59 -7.39
N VAL A 61 -19.87 16.10 -7.48
CA VAL A 61 -18.97 15.88 -8.63
C VAL A 61 -17.81 14.94 -8.32
N ALA A 62 -17.71 14.46 -7.08
CA ALA A 62 -16.72 13.48 -6.71
C ALA A 62 -16.95 12.18 -7.50
N VAL A 63 -15.86 11.61 -8.02
CA VAL A 63 -15.88 10.34 -8.73
C VAL A 63 -15.36 9.22 -7.84
N GLU A 64 -15.98 8.05 -7.93
CA GLU A 64 -15.55 6.85 -7.25
C GLU A 64 -14.36 6.21 -7.99
N THR A 65 -13.31 5.83 -7.26
CA THR A 65 -12.07 5.28 -7.82
C THR A 65 -11.68 3.93 -7.21
N PRO A 66 -12.61 2.96 -7.12
CA PRO A 66 -12.44 1.78 -6.26
C PRO A 66 -11.20 0.94 -6.56
N HIS A 67 -10.76 0.90 -7.83
CA HIS A 67 -9.56 0.16 -8.22
C HIS A 67 -8.26 0.85 -7.78
N ILE A 68 -8.19 2.18 -7.88
CA ILE A 68 -7.04 2.95 -7.40
C ILE A 68 -7.02 2.96 -5.86
N ASP A 69 -8.20 3.03 -5.25
CA ASP A 69 -8.36 3.02 -3.80
C ASP A 69 -7.91 1.67 -3.20
N SER A 70 -8.20 0.54 -3.87
CA SER A 70 -7.69 -0.78 -3.48
C SER A 70 -6.15 -0.84 -3.54
N LEU A 71 -5.54 -0.30 -4.60
CA LEU A 71 -4.08 -0.23 -4.73
C LEU A 71 -3.44 0.60 -3.61
N ALA A 72 -4.06 1.73 -3.25
CA ALA A 72 -3.60 2.56 -2.15
C ALA A 72 -3.69 1.85 -0.79
N LYS A 73 -4.76 1.06 -0.56
CA LYS A 73 -4.97 0.31 0.67
C LYS A 73 -3.98 -0.84 0.85
N GLU A 74 -3.59 -1.50 -0.25
CA GLU A 74 -2.68 -2.64 -0.26
C GLU A 74 -1.21 -2.24 -0.40
N GLY A 75 -0.95 -0.99 -0.83
CA GLY A 75 0.37 -0.47 -1.12
C GLY A 75 0.81 0.67 -0.22
N ALA A 76 1.73 1.48 -0.75
CA ALA A 76 2.18 2.72 -0.14
C ALA A 76 1.62 3.93 -0.90
N MET A 77 1.20 4.96 -0.17
CA MET A 77 0.71 6.21 -0.74
C MET A 77 1.68 7.36 -0.43
N CYS A 78 1.97 8.18 -1.42
CA CYS A 78 2.83 9.35 -1.28
C CYS A 78 2.00 10.60 -1.00
N SER A 79 1.94 11.06 0.25
CA SER A 79 1.20 12.29 0.63
C SER A 79 1.82 13.60 0.11
N SER A 80 3.02 13.54 -0.47
CA SER A 80 3.82 14.71 -0.84
C SER A 80 4.65 14.45 -2.11
N PHE A 81 3.98 13.92 -3.14
CA PHE A 81 4.59 13.69 -4.46
C PHE A 81 4.42 14.93 -5.34
N TYR A 82 5.52 15.66 -5.59
CA TYR A 82 5.52 16.89 -6.39
C TYR A 82 6.18 16.66 -7.74
N GLY A 83 5.52 17.12 -8.81
CA GLY A 83 6.15 17.25 -10.12
C GLY A 83 7.26 18.30 -10.09
N THR A 84 8.28 18.14 -10.94
CA THR A 84 9.41 19.06 -11.02
C THR A 84 9.03 20.42 -11.59
N THR A 85 8.03 20.45 -12.47
CA THR A 85 7.50 21.66 -13.12
C THR A 85 6.01 21.46 -13.42
N PRO A 86 5.13 22.46 -13.20
CA PRO A 86 3.79 22.45 -13.78
C PRO A 86 3.91 22.80 -15.27
N LEU A 87 3.57 21.86 -16.14
CA LEU A 87 3.57 22.02 -17.59
C LEU A 87 2.15 22.01 -18.14
#